data_AF-A0A356W4D8-F1
#
_entry.id   AF-A0A356W4D8-F1
#
_cell.length_a   1.000
_cell.length_b   1.000
_cell.length_c   1.000
_cell.angle_alpha   90.00
_cell.angle_beta   90.00
_cell.angle_gamma   90.00
#
_symmetry.space_group_name_H-M   'P 1'
#
loop_
_entity.id
_entity.type
_entity.pdbx_description
1 polymer ?
#
loop_
_entity_poly.entity_id
_entity_poly.type
_entity_poly.pdbx_seq_one_letter_code
_entity_poly.pdbx_strand_id
1 'polypeptide(L)'
;MGMIGDYRRLMRAGIALARHDVILPGAYQTRLPLPARIAGRILRLVGGGAKGRPGQRLARALEKLGPAYIKLGQFLATRPDVFGAEVTEDLGRLKDKLPPFSMKAARAALAEEFGAADAKHLFGDLSDPVAAASLAQVHKMELAGGTRAVKILRPGIERQLTVELSAMKRAARTIEGISAESQRLKPVAFTETIAAAMMRETDLRLEAGGADEMHEISQKSGHFVVP
;
A
#
# COMPACT_ATOMS: atom_id res chain seq x y z
N MET A 1 18.91 7.91 -3.75
CA MET A 1 18.48 7.17 -2.54
C MET A 1 19.50 7.46 -1.46
N GLY A 2 19.12 8.05 -0.31
CA GLY A 2 20.12 8.55 0.65
C GLY A 2 19.60 8.48 2.07
N MET A 3 20.51 8.16 3.00
CA MET A 3 20.21 7.94 4.42
C MET A 3 19.40 9.09 5.05
N ILE A 4 19.78 10.34 4.75
CA ILE A 4 19.09 11.56 5.21
C ILE A 4 17.65 11.61 4.70
N GLY A 5 17.44 11.26 3.44
CA GLY A 5 16.11 11.25 2.82
C GLY A 5 15.16 10.26 3.49
N ASP A 6 15.70 9.13 3.95
CA ASP A 6 14.91 8.07 4.57
C ASP A 6 14.60 8.38 6.03
N TYR A 7 15.52 8.97 6.79
CA TYR A 7 15.20 9.50 8.12
C TYR A 7 14.13 10.59 8.07
N ARG A 8 14.17 11.49 7.07
CA ARG A 8 13.09 12.49 6.87
C ARG A 8 11.74 11.84 6.56
N ARG A 9 11.73 10.69 5.88
CA ARG A 9 10.50 9.91 5.62
C ARG A 9 10.01 9.20 6.87
N LEU A 10 10.91 8.57 7.62
CA LEU A 10 10.60 7.93 8.90
C LEU A 10 10.06 8.94 9.91
N MET A 11 10.63 10.15 9.95
CA MET A 11 10.13 11.23 10.77
C MET A 11 8.72 11.64 10.34
N ARG A 12 8.45 11.79 9.03
CA ARG A 12 7.10 12.05 8.52
C ARG A 12 6.12 10.93 8.87
N ALA A 13 6.54 9.67 8.77
CA ALA A 13 5.75 8.51 9.19
C ALA A 13 5.45 8.54 10.69
N GLY A 14 6.46 8.77 11.53
CA GLY A 14 6.31 8.92 12.97
C GLY A 14 5.36 10.06 13.33
N ILE A 15 5.48 11.23 12.68
CA ILE A 15 4.58 12.37 12.88
C ILE A 15 3.15 12.01 12.46
N ALA A 16 2.95 11.34 11.32
CA ALA A 16 1.63 10.93 10.86
C ALA A 16 0.97 9.94 11.84
N LEU A 17 1.72 8.93 12.30
CA LEU A 17 1.26 7.96 13.30
C LEU A 17 0.97 8.65 14.65
N ALA A 18 1.81 9.59 15.09
CA ALA A 18 1.61 10.36 16.32
C ALA A 18 0.32 11.18 16.27
N ARG A 19 0.09 11.90 15.17
CA ARG A 19 -1.10 12.73 14.97
C ARG A 19 -2.40 11.93 14.98
N HIS A 20 -2.36 10.68 14.54
CA HIS A 20 -3.53 9.79 14.58
C HIS A 20 -3.61 9.00 15.89
N ASP A 21 -2.73 9.26 16.85
CA ASP A 21 -2.68 8.52 18.09
C ASP A 21 -2.51 6.99 17.92
N VAL A 22 -1.61 6.65 17.00
CA VAL A 22 -1.32 5.27 16.56
C VAL A 22 0.02 4.78 17.13
N ILE A 23 0.80 5.65 17.79
CA ILE A 23 2.09 5.26 18.37
C ILE A 23 1.84 4.36 19.58
N LEU A 24 1.78 3.08 19.25
CA LEU A 24 1.88 1.89 20.08
C LEU A 24 0.73 1.73 21.11
N PRO A 25 0.17 0.50 21.25
CA PRO A 25 -0.72 0.18 22.35
C PRO A 25 -0.07 0.61 23.68
N GLY A 26 -0.86 1.06 24.66
CA GLY A 26 -0.36 1.54 25.96
C GLY A 26 0.66 0.60 26.64
N ALA A 27 0.61 -0.70 26.33
CA ALA A 27 1.56 -1.73 26.75
C ALA A 27 3.03 -1.47 26.38
N TYR A 28 3.32 -0.73 25.29
CA TYR A 28 4.68 -0.42 24.85
C TYR A 28 5.12 1.02 25.14
N GLN A 29 4.21 1.90 25.57
CA GLN A 29 4.55 3.30 25.91
C GLN A 29 5.51 3.40 27.10
N THR A 30 5.50 2.42 27.99
CA THR A 30 6.41 2.31 29.14
C THR A 30 7.84 1.96 28.74
N ARG A 31 8.07 1.39 27.55
CA ARG A 31 9.38 0.97 27.06
C ARG A 31 10.04 1.97 26.12
N LEU A 32 9.36 3.07 25.76
CA LEU A 32 9.94 4.13 24.94
C LEU A 32 10.81 5.09 25.78
N PRO A 33 11.95 5.56 25.26
CA PRO A 33 12.76 6.56 25.94
C PRO A 33 11.97 7.87 26.14
N LEU A 34 12.18 8.54 27.27
CA LEU A 34 11.47 9.76 27.70
C LEU A 34 11.29 10.83 26.60
N PRO A 35 12.31 11.15 25.78
CA PRO A 35 12.15 12.12 24.69
C PRO A 35 11.08 11.73 23.66
N ALA A 36 10.95 10.45 23.33
CA ALA A 36 9.96 9.95 22.38
C ALA A 36 8.53 10.06 22.96
N ARG A 37 8.37 9.85 24.27
CA ARG A 37 7.08 10.00 24.97
C ARG A 37 6.61 11.45 24.97
N ILE A 38 7.52 12.39 25.25
CA ILE A 38 7.23 13.83 25.28
C ILE A 38 6.87 14.32 23.88
N ALA A 39 7.66 13.97 22.86
CA ALA A 39 7.38 14.32 21.47
C ALA A 39 6.01 13.77 21.01
N GLY A 40 5.69 12.52 21.35
CA GLY A 40 4.39 11.91 21.06
C GLY A 40 3.22 12.67 21.69
N ARG A 41 3.38 13.12 22.94
CA ARG A 41 2.34 13.89 23.67
C ARG A 41 2.10 15.27 23.04
N ILE A 42 3.17 15.97 22.64
CA ILE A 42 3.08 17.26 21.94
C ILE A 42 2.40 17.10 20.58
N LEU A 43 2.81 16.09 19.80
CA LEU A 43 2.20 15.80 18.50
C LEU A 43 0.72 15.42 18.60
N ARG A 44 0.31 14.74 19.68
CA ARG A 44 -1.10 14.41 19.97
C ARG A 44 -1.93 15.66 20.26
N LEU A 45 -1.37 16.63 20.98
CA LEU A 45 -2.03 17.91 21.29
C LEU A 45 -2.18 18.80 20.04
N VAL A 46 -1.15 18.87 19.20
CA VAL A 46 -1.18 19.65 17.95
C VAL A 46 -2.04 18.97 16.87
N GLY A 47 -2.21 17.64 16.94
CA GLY A 47 -2.98 16.85 15.98
C GLY A 47 -4.51 16.92 16.13
N GLY A 48 -5.03 17.65 17.11
CA GLY A 48 -6.47 17.91 17.24
C GLY A 48 -7.32 16.68 17.61
N GLY A 49 -6.87 15.87 18.57
CA GLY A 49 -7.65 14.78 19.18
C GLY A 49 -8.16 13.76 18.17
N ALA A 50 -7.40 12.69 17.95
CA ALA A 50 -7.71 11.76 16.88
C ALA A 50 -9.05 11.02 17.11
N LYS A 51 -10.10 11.41 16.38
CA LYS A 51 -11.45 10.82 16.45
C LYS A 51 -11.45 9.40 15.86
N GLY A 52 -12.18 8.48 16.52
CA GLY A 52 -12.40 7.11 16.06
C GLY A 52 -11.55 6.06 16.79
N ARG A 53 -11.87 4.78 16.53
CA ARG A 53 -11.21 3.62 17.14
C ARG A 53 -9.73 3.52 16.71
N PRO A 54 -8.86 2.87 17.50
CA PRO A 54 -7.42 2.75 17.17
C PRO A 54 -7.15 2.24 15.75
N GLY A 55 -7.89 1.23 15.29
CA GLY A 55 -7.75 0.69 13.94
C GLY A 55 -8.13 1.71 12.86
N GLN A 56 -9.25 2.43 13.03
CA GLN A 56 -9.66 3.49 12.09
C GLN A 56 -8.59 4.56 11.95
N ARG A 57 -7.98 4.96 13.07
CA ARG A 57 -6.92 5.97 13.10
C ARG A 57 -5.64 5.48 12.44
N LEU A 58 -5.26 4.22 12.70
CA LEU A 58 -4.13 3.56 12.01
C LEU A 58 -4.37 3.54 10.50
N ALA A 59 -5.54 3.10 10.05
CA ALA A 59 -5.88 3.12 8.63
C ALA A 59 -5.75 4.52 8.02
N ARG A 60 -6.22 5.58 8.71
CA ARG A 60 -6.11 6.97 8.20
C ARG A 60 -4.66 7.44 8.10
N ALA A 61 -3.82 7.01 9.04
CA ALA A 61 -2.40 7.31 9.01
C ALA A 61 -1.73 6.60 7.82
N LEU A 62 -2.03 5.32 7.60
CA LEU A 62 -1.46 4.52 6.50
C LEU A 62 -1.89 5.06 5.13
N GLU A 63 -3.15 5.43 4.96
CA GLU A 63 -3.66 6.10 3.74
C GLU A 63 -2.87 7.36 3.39
N LYS A 64 -2.59 8.20 4.40
CA LYS A 64 -1.83 9.45 4.22
C LYS A 64 -0.36 9.23 3.94
N LEU A 65 0.20 8.08 4.33
CA LEU A 65 1.61 7.79 4.19
C LEU A 65 2.00 7.23 2.83
N GLY A 66 1.03 6.64 2.11
CA GLY A 66 1.20 6.25 0.72
C GLY A 66 1.03 4.75 0.46
N PRO A 67 1.22 4.31 -0.79
CA PRO A 67 0.89 2.97 -1.25
C PRO A 67 1.58 1.84 -0.47
N ALA A 68 2.84 2.02 -0.07
CA ALA A 68 3.53 0.99 0.73
C ALA A 68 2.88 0.80 2.10
N TYR A 69 2.46 1.89 2.74
CA TYR A 69 1.83 1.85 4.05
C TYR A 69 0.39 1.32 3.98
N ILE A 70 -0.35 1.65 2.92
CA ILE A 70 -1.67 1.06 2.65
C ILE A 70 -1.54 -0.46 2.52
N LYS A 71 -0.59 -0.95 1.72
CA LYS A 71 -0.39 -2.38 1.52
C LYS A 71 0.09 -3.08 2.79
N LEU A 72 0.97 -2.45 3.57
CA LEU A 72 1.33 -2.91 4.89
C LEU A 72 0.06 -3.08 5.75
N GLY A 73 -0.79 -2.07 5.82
CA GLY A 73 -2.06 -2.16 6.56
C GLY A 73 -2.99 -3.25 6.07
N GLN A 74 -3.11 -3.46 4.76
CA GLN A 74 -3.87 -4.57 4.18
C GLN A 74 -3.30 -5.94 4.61
N PHE A 75 -1.97 -6.07 4.70
CA PHE A 75 -1.33 -7.26 5.24
C PHE A 75 -1.62 -7.44 6.74
N LEU A 76 -1.53 -6.38 7.54
CA LEU A 76 -1.85 -6.46 8.97
C LEU A 76 -3.32 -6.83 9.21
N ALA A 77 -4.23 -6.41 8.31
CA ALA A 77 -5.65 -6.75 8.35
C ALA A 77 -5.95 -8.25 8.19
N THR A 78 -5.00 -9.06 7.71
CA THR A 78 -5.18 -10.52 7.59
C THR A 78 -4.76 -11.29 8.84
N ARG A 79 -4.28 -10.60 9.89
CA ARG A 79 -3.74 -11.19 11.12
C ARG A 79 -4.50 -10.77 12.38
N PRO A 80 -5.78 -11.18 12.52
CA PRO A 80 -6.58 -10.86 13.70
C PRO A 80 -6.02 -11.47 14.99
N ASP A 81 -5.24 -12.54 14.87
CA ASP A 81 -4.50 -13.19 15.96
C ASP A 81 -3.42 -12.30 16.57
N VAL A 82 -2.86 -11.36 15.80
CA VAL A 82 -1.79 -10.45 16.25
C VAL A 82 -2.34 -9.08 16.64
N PHE A 83 -3.28 -8.54 15.86
CA PHE A 83 -3.76 -7.17 16.01
C PHE A 83 -5.15 -7.06 16.66
N GLY A 84 -5.83 -8.17 16.87
CA GLY A 84 -7.20 -8.23 17.36
C GLY A 84 -8.23 -7.98 16.24
N ALA A 85 -9.37 -8.67 16.33
CA ALA A 85 -10.43 -8.63 15.32
C ALA A 85 -10.89 -7.19 15.00
N GLU A 86 -11.06 -6.35 16.03
CA GLU A 86 -11.52 -4.96 15.87
C GLU A 86 -10.57 -4.13 15.00
N VAL A 87 -9.26 -4.20 15.26
CA VAL A 87 -8.27 -3.43 14.50
C VAL A 87 -8.17 -3.96 13.07
N THR A 88 -8.23 -5.28 12.88
CA THR A 88 -8.16 -5.86 11.54
C THR A 88 -9.39 -5.55 10.69
N GLU A 89 -10.58 -5.49 11.29
CA GLU A 89 -11.81 -5.06 10.62
C GLU A 89 -11.67 -3.60 10.15
N ASP A 90 -11.21 -2.71 11.05
CA ASP A 90 -10.97 -1.31 10.72
C ASP A 90 -9.90 -1.12 9.63
N LEU A 91 -8.86 -1.95 9.61
CA LEU A 91 -7.84 -1.96 8.56
C LEU A 91 -8.38 -2.54 7.24
N GLY A 92 -9.44 -3.32 7.27
CA GLY A 92 -10.11 -3.88 6.10
C GLY A 92 -10.52 -2.80 5.10
N ARG A 93 -10.88 -1.61 5.58
CA ARG A 93 -11.22 -0.44 4.74
C ARG A 93 -10.06 0.07 3.87
N LEU A 94 -8.81 -0.30 4.18
CA LEU A 94 -7.67 0.04 3.32
C LEU A 94 -7.73 -0.66 1.95
N LYS A 95 -8.64 -1.63 1.80
CA LYS A 95 -8.95 -2.28 0.52
C LYS A 95 -9.91 -1.44 -0.34
N ASP A 96 -10.49 -0.38 0.20
CA ASP A 96 -11.46 0.46 -0.50
C ASP A 96 -10.84 1.31 -1.61
N LYS A 97 -11.70 1.79 -2.52
CA LYS A 97 -11.29 2.53 -3.72
C LYS A 97 -10.52 3.80 -3.33
N LEU A 98 -9.27 3.90 -3.80
CA LEU A 98 -8.51 5.14 -3.71
C LEU A 98 -8.94 6.13 -4.79
N PRO A 99 -8.67 7.43 -4.63
CA PRO A 99 -8.87 8.39 -5.71
C PRO A 99 -8.09 7.97 -6.98
N PRO A 100 -8.74 7.98 -8.15
CA PRO A 100 -8.07 7.71 -9.42
C PRO A 100 -7.07 8.83 -9.75
N PHE A 101 -6.04 8.50 -10.52
CA PHE A 101 -5.22 9.50 -11.20
C PHE A 101 -5.89 9.97 -12.48
N SER A 102 -5.49 11.14 -12.97
CA SER A 102 -6.14 11.79 -14.11
C SER A 102 -6.00 10.98 -15.40
N MET A 103 -6.98 11.11 -16.30
CA MET A 103 -6.92 10.52 -17.64
C MET A 103 -5.67 10.95 -18.42
N LYS A 104 -5.21 12.20 -18.21
CA LYS A 104 -3.94 12.67 -18.79
C LYS A 104 -2.76 11.81 -18.33
N ALA A 105 -2.69 11.49 -17.05
CA ALA A 105 -1.62 10.67 -16.50
C ALA A 105 -1.73 9.20 -16.95
N ALA A 106 -2.96 8.68 -17.09
CA ALA A 106 -3.20 7.35 -17.67
C ALA A 106 -2.72 7.24 -19.12
N ARG A 107 -3.10 8.21 -19.97
CA ARG A 107 -2.66 8.25 -21.37
C ARG A 107 -1.16 8.43 -21.51
N ALA A 108 -0.53 9.20 -20.62
CA ALA A 108 0.92 9.35 -20.58
C ALA A 108 1.63 8.03 -20.22
N ALA A 109 1.13 7.29 -19.22
CA ALA A 109 1.69 5.99 -18.87
C ALA A 109 1.58 4.96 -19.99
N LEU A 110 0.43 4.91 -20.69
CA LEU A 110 0.27 4.05 -21.86
C LEU A 110 1.22 4.44 -23.00
N ALA A 111 1.41 5.75 -23.25
CA ALA A 111 2.34 6.23 -24.26
C ALA A 111 3.81 5.97 -23.92
N GLU A 112 4.16 5.92 -22.63
CA GLU A 112 5.49 5.54 -22.15
C GLU A 112 5.77 4.05 -22.39
N GLU A 113 4.77 3.19 -22.15
CA GLU A 113 4.91 1.73 -22.27
C GLU A 113 4.82 1.23 -23.73
N PHE A 114 3.86 1.74 -24.50
CA PHE A 114 3.56 1.26 -25.85
C PHE A 114 4.07 2.20 -26.96
N GLY A 115 4.53 3.41 -26.62
CA GLY A 115 4.81 4.46 -27.58
C GLY A 115 3.54 5.26 -27.95
N ALA A 116 3.72 6.54 -28.32
CA ALA A 116 2.59 7.46 -28.48
C ALA A 116 1.61 7.10 -29.60
N ALA A 117 2.11 6.57 -30.72
CA ALA A 117 1.27 6.17 -31.86
C ALA A 117 0.43 4.93 -31.54
N ASP A 118 1.08 3.87 -31.04
CA ASP A 118 0.43 2.61 -30.73
C ASP A 118 -0.50 2.76 -29.53
N ALA A 119 -0.12 3.52 -28.50
CA ALA A 119 -1.01 3.77 -27.37
C ALA A 119 -2.31 4.48 -27.81
N LYS A 120 -2.23 5.41 -28.75
CA LYS A 120 -3.41 6.09 -29.30
C LYS A 120 -4.27 5.14 -30.13
N HIS A 121 -3.65 4.24 -30.89
CA HIS A 121 -4.36 3.26 -31.70
C HIS A 121 -5.04 2.17 -30.85
N LEU A 122 -4.31 1.59 -29.90
CA LEU A 122 -4.75 0.48 -29.05
C LEU A 122 -5.73 0.90 -27.95
N PHE A 123 -5.56 2.10 -27.40
CA PHE A 123 -6.33 2.59 -26.23
C PHE A 123 -7.05 3.91 -26.50
N GLY A 124 -7.42 4.17 -27.76
CA GLY A 124 -8.16 5.38 -28.17
C GLY A 124 -9.45 5.57 -27.38
N ASP A 125 -10.24 4.49 -27.28
CA ASP A 125 -11.59 4.46 -26.70
C ASP A 125 -11.60 4.10 -25.19
N LEU A 126 -10.51 4.41 -24.49
CA LEU A 126 -10.42 4.22 -23.05
C LEU A 126 -11.43 5.13 -22.31
N SER A 127 -12.35 4.52 -21.56
CA SER A 127 -13.31 5.24 -20.71
C SER A 127 -12.66 5.89 -19.49
N ASP A 128 -13.43 6.68 -18.74
CA ASP A 128 -13.05 7.13 -17.41
C ASP A 128 -12.81 5.95 -16.44
N PRO A 129 -11.97 6.12 -15.40
CA PRO A 129 -11.64 5.04 -14.48
C PRO A 129 -12.89 4.55 -13.72
N VAL A 130 -13.12 3.24 -13.75
CA VAL A 130 -14.27 2.58 -13.10
C VAL A 130 -13.92 2.05 -11.69
N ALA A 131 -12.64 1.81 -11.45
CA ALA A 131 -12.08 1.43 -10.16
C ALA A 131 -10.66 1.94 -10.01
N ALA A 132 -10.24 2.22 -8.78
CA ALA A 132 -8.88 2.62 -8.48
C ALA A 132 -8.45 2.01 -7.14
N ALA A 133 -7.21 1.54 -7.10
CA ALA A 133 -6.57 0.92 -5.95
C ALA A 133 -5.23 1.61 -5.64
N SER A 134 -4.48 1.05 -4.70
CA SER A 134 -3.17 1.57 -4.27
C SER A 134 -2.15 1.67 -5.40
N LEU A 135 -2.05 0.63 -6.24
CA LEU A 135 -0.99 0.53 -7.25
C LEU A 135 -1.46 0.84 -8.68
N ALA A 136 -2.75 0.71 -8.96
CA ALA A 136 -3.29 0.79 -10.31
C ALA A 136 -4.74 1.31 -10.31
N GLN A 137 -5.24 1.70 -11.47
CA GLN A 137 -6.65 1.92 -11.71
C GLN A 137 -7.11 1.15 -12.94
N VAL A 138 -8.42 0.93 -13.05
CA VAL A 138 -9.04 0.12 -14.09
C VAL A 138 -10.00 1.00 -14.88
N HIS A 139 -9.93 0.87 -16.20
CA HIS A 139 -10.82 1.50 -17.18
C HIS A 139 -11.61 0.43 -17.92
N LYS A 140 -12.72 0.81 -18.54
CA LYS A 140 -13.37 -0.01 -19.57
C LYS A 140 -12.90 0.41 -20.96
N MET A 141 -12.88 -0.55 -21.88
CA MET A 141 -12.63 -0.34 -23.29
C MET A 141 -13.53 -1.28 -24.08
N GLU A 142 -14.27 -0.76 -25.05
CA GLU A 142 -15.10 -1.58 -25.94
C GLU A 142 -14.24 -2.09 -27.10
N LEU A 143 -14.29 -3.40 -27.35
CA LEU A 143 -13.63 -4.04 -28.49
C LEU A 143 -14.65 -4.86 -29.28
N ALA A 144 -14.31 -5.24 -30.51
CA ALA A 144 -15.18 -6.05 -31.38
C ALA A 144 -15.61 -7.40 -30.74
N GLY A 145 -14.86 -7.88 -29.74
CA GLY A 145 -15.18 -9.08 -28.93
C GLY A 145 -15.78 -8.79 -27.55
N GLY A 146 -16.36 -7.61 -27.36
CA GLY A 146 -16.99 -7.15 -26.11
C GLY A 146 -16.12 -6.24 -25.26
N THR A 147 -16.67 -5.82 -24.12
CA THR A 147 -15.99 -4.93 -23.17
C THR A 147 -14.78 -5.61 -22.53
N ARG A 148 -13.67 -4.88 -22.39
CA ARG A 148 -12.48 -5.30 -21.64
C ARG A 148 -12.17 -4.32 -20.51
N ALA A 149 -11.59 -4.86 -19.45
CA ALA A 149 -11.02 -4.07 -18.36
C ALA A 149 -9.55 -3.80 -18.67
N VAL A 150 -9.15 -2.52 -18.68
CA VAL A 150 -7.76 -2.10 -18.90
C VAL A 150 -7.21 -1.57 -17.58
N LYS A 151 -6.29 -2.33 -16.97
CA LYS A 151 -5.63 -1.98 -15.71
C LYS A 151 -4.34 -1.23 -16.01
N ILE A 152 -4.19 -0.05 -15.45
CA ILE A 152 -3.03 0.84 -15.67
C ILE A 152 -2.39 1.13 -14.31
N LEU A 153 -1.08 0.87 -14.21
CA LEU A 153 -0.32 1.20 -13.01
C LEU A 153 -0.31 2.70 -12.76
N ARG A 154 -0.28 3.08 -11.48
CA ARG A 154 -0.15 4.48 -11.08
C ARG A 154 1.20 5.00 -11.61
N PRO A 155 1.24 6.13 -12.32
CA PRO A 155 2.48 6.66 -12.87
C PRO A 155 3.55 6.87 -11.79
N GLY A 156 4.76 6.37 -12.03
CA GLY A 156 5.88 6.48 -11.10
C GLY A 156 5.79 5.61 -9.84
N ILE A 157 4.86 4.64 -9.78
CA ILE A 157 4.63 3.82 -8.58
C ILE A 157 5.86 3.02 -8.16
N GLU A 158 6.62 2.44 -9.09
CA GLU A 158 7.81 1.66 -8.76
C GLU A 158 8.86 2.47 -8.02
N ARG A 159 9.12 3.69 -8.50
CA ARG A 159 10.05 4.62 -7.85
C ARG A 159 9.52 5.05 -6.49
N GLN A 160 8.22 5.32 -6.38
CA GLN A 160 7.60 5.67 -5.10
C GLN A 160 7.74 4.53 -4.09
N LEU A 161 7.38 3.30 -4.48
CA LEU A 161 7.52 2.11 -3.65
C LEU A 161 8.95 1.85 -3.24
N THR A 162 9.90 1.93 -4.18
CA THR A 162 11.33 1.74 -3.89
C THR A 162 11.81 2.66 -2.78
N VAL A 163 11.39 3.94 -2.83
CA VAL A 163 11.76 4.94 -1.83
C VAL A 163 11.07 4.71 -0.48
N GLU A 164 9.78 4.36 -0.49
CA GLU A 164 9.02 4.07 0.73
C GLU A 164 9.53 2.80 1.43
N LEU A 165 9.76 1.73 0.67
CA LEU A 165 10.31 0.46 1.15
C LEU A 165 11.74 0.61 1.67
N SER A 166 12.55 1.48 1.07
CA SER A 166 13.89 1.79 1.60
C SER A 166 13.82 2.37 3.01
N ALA A 167 12.89 3.29 3.26
CA ALA A 167 12.66 3.83 4.60
C ALA A 167 12.15 2.75 5.57
N MET A 168 11.18 1.92 5.16
CA MET A 168 10.66 0.82 5.98
C MET A 168 11.77 -0.17 6.37
N LYS A 169 12.63 -0.57 5.43
CA LYS A 169 13.77 -1.47 5.69
C LYS A 169 14.73 -0.87 6.71
N ARG A 170 14.96 0.45 6.68
CA ARG A 170 15.78 1.12 7.71
C ARG A 170 15.11 1.10 9.08
N ALA A 171 13.82 1.41 9.17
CA ALA A 171 13.09 1.31 10.43
C ALA A 171 13.12 -0.12 10.99
N ALA A 172 12.94 -1.12 10.15
CA ALA A 172 13.02 -2.53 10.54
C ALA A 172 14.38 -2.88 11.17
N ARG A 173 15.49 -2.48 10.53
CA ARG A 173 16.84 -2.67 11.08
C ARG A 173 17.05 -1.93 12.40
N THR A 174 16.53 -0.71 12.52
CA THR A 174 16.58 0.03 13.79
C THR A 174 15.82 -0.73 14.87
N ILE A 175 14.59 -1.18 14.60
CA ILE A 175 13.73 -1.90 15.56
C ILE A 175 14.37 -3.21 16.00
N GLU A 176 14.95 -3.97 15.07
CA GLU A 176 15.60 -5.25 15.35
C GLU A 176 16.76 -5.12 16.34
N GLY A 177 17.49 -4.00 16.30
CA GLY A 177 18.58 -3.69 17.21
C GLY A 177 18.17 -3.14 18.60
N ILE A 178 16.88 -2.93 18.87
CA ILE A 178 16.41 -2.34 20.14
C ILE A 178 16.39 -3.35 21.29
N SER A 179 15.92 -4.59 21.03
CA SER A 179 15.73 -5.60 22.08
C SER A 179 15.70 -7.02 21.51
N ALA A 180 15.98 -8.01 22.36
CA ALA A 180 15.89 -9.42 21.97
C ALA A 180 14.44 -9.80 21.57
N GLU A 181 13.43 -9.22 22.21
CA GLU A 181 12.02 -9.42 21.85
C GLU A 181 11.71 -8.86 20.46
N SER A 182 12.22 -7.67 20.13
CA SER A 182 12.09 -7.11 18.77
C SER A 182 12.76 -8.00 17.73
N GLN A 183 13.93 -8.57 18.04
CA GLN A 183 14.64 -9.48 17.14
C GLN A 183 13.84 -10.77 16.87
N ARG A 184 13.11 -11.29 17.87
CA ARG A 184 12.24 -12.46 17.71
C ARG A 184 11.08 -12.22 16.75
N LEU A 185 10.64 -10.97 16.58
CA LEU A 185 9.62 -10.60 15.59
C LEU A 185 10.15 -10.57 14.16
N LYS A 186 11.47 -10.64 13.97
CA LYS A 186 12.16 -10.60 12.66
C LYS A 186 11.64 -9.48 11.74
N PRO A 187 11.60 -8.21 12.21
CA PRO A 187 11.01 -7.11 11.45
C PRO A 187 11.70 -6.89 10.10
N VAL A 188 13.00 -7.20 9.99
CA VAL A 188 13.73 -7.10 8.71
C VAL A 188 13.22 -8.14 7.72
N ALA A 189 13.18 -9.42 8.10
CA ALA A 189 12.69 -10.49 7.23
C ALA A 189 11.21 -10.26 6.83
N PHE A 190 10.39 -9.79 7.77
CA PHE A 190 9.01 -9.40 7.51
C PHE A 190 8.91 -8.28 6.46
N THR A 191 9.68 -7.22 6.63
CA THR A 191 9.70 -6.07 5.70
C THR A 191 10.23 -6.47 4.34
N GLU A 192 11.21 -7.36 4.27
CA GLU A 192 11.74 -7.89 3.01
C GLU A 192 10.72 -8.72 2.26
N THR A 193 9.96 -9.56 2.96
CA THR A 193 8.88 -10.37 2.38
C THR A 193 7.79 -9.48 1.78
N ILE A 194 7.35 -8.46 2.54
CA ILE A 194 6.37 -7.49 2.04
C ILE A 194 6.94 -6.72 0.86
N ALA A 195 8.18 -6.21 0.97
CA ALA A 195 8.82 -5.47 -0.12
C ALA A 195 8.88 -6.30 -1.41
N ALA A 196 9.27 -7.57 -1.32
CA ALA A 196 9.34 -8.46 -2.47
C ALA A 196 7.95 -8.71 -3.08
N ALA A 197 6.93 -8.96 -2.25
CA ALA A 197 5.55 -9.12 -2.73
C ALA A 197 5.04 -7.85 -3.43
N MET A 198 5.28 -6.68 -2.83
CA MET A 198 4.88 -5.38 -3.38
C MET A 198 5.55 -5.04 -4.71
N MET A 199 6.84 -5.33 -4.85
CA MET A 199 7.56 -5.11 -6.10
C MET A 199 7.12 -6.08 -7.19
N ARG A 200 6.65 -7.30 -6.85
CA ARG A 200 6.05 -8.20 -7.84
C ARG A 200 4.71 -7.68 -8.35
N GLU A 201 3.92 -7.04 -7.49
CA GLU A 201 2.62 -6.48 -7.90
C GLU A 201 2.73 -5.29 -8.88
N THR A 202 3.91 -4.70 -9.07
CA THR A 202 4.10 -3.70 -10.12
C THR A 202 4.32 -4.31 -11.48
N ASP A 203 4.56 -5.63 -11.58
CA ASP A 203 4.65 -6.33 -12.86
C ASP A 203 3.31 -7.00 -13.18
N LEU A 204 2.47 -6.31 -13.95
CA LEU A 204 1.16 -6.82 -14.35
C LEU A 204 1.23 -8.09 -15.21
N ARG A 205 2.40 -8.44 -15.78
CA ARG A 205 2.56 -9.69 -16.53
C ARG A 205 2.48 -10.91 -15.62
N LEU A 206 2.91 -10.79 -14.37
CA LEU A 206 2.77 -11.85 -13.38
C LEU A 206 1.30 -12.05 -13.00
N GLU A 207 0.54 -10.96 -12.88
CA GLU A 207 -0.91 -11.03 -12.66
C GLU A 207 -1.63 -11.62 -13.86
N ALA A 208 -1.23 -11.26 -15.09
CA ALA A 208 -1.78 -11.83 -16.32
C ALA A 208 -1.54 -13.35 -16.40
N GLY A 209 -0.32 -13.82 -16.16
CA GLY A 209 -0.02 -15.27 -16.16
C GLY A 209 -0.81 -16.03 -15.09
N GLY A 210 -0.94 -15.47 -13.89
CA GLY A 210 -1.77 -16.07 -12.84
C GLY A 210 -3.27 -16.08 -13.17
N ALA A 211 -3.75 -15.07 -13.90
CA ALA A 211 -5.13 -15.03 -14.39
C ALA A 211 -5.37 -16.08 -15.47
N ASP A 212 -4.44 -16.28 -16.40
CA ASP A 212 -4.50 -17.32 -17.43
C ASP A 212 -4.55 -18.74 -16.80
N GLU A 213 -3.67 -19.03 -15.83
CA GLU A 213 -3.70 -20.30 -15.09
C GLU A 213 -5.05 -20.51 -14.37
N MET A 214 -5.57 -19.46 -13.73
CA MET A 214 -6.87 -19.52 -13.05
C MET A 214 -8.03 -19.69 -14.04
N HIS A 215 -7.92 -19.11 -15.24
CA HIS A 215 -8.89 -19.28 -16.32
C HIS A 215 -9.00 -20.75 -16.73
N GLU A 216 -7.87 -21.42 -16.96
CA GLU A 216 -7.86 -22.85 -17.29
C GLU A 216 -8.50 -23.72 -16.19
N ILE A 217 -8.23 -23.40 -14.90
CA ILE A 217 -8.84 -24.10 -13.77
C ILE A 217 -10.35 -23.87 -13.72
N SER A 218 -10.79 -22.63 -13.97
CA SER A 218 -12.20 -22.26 -13.97
C SER A 218 -12.99 -23.03 -15.03
N GLN A 219 -12.43 -23.17 -16.24
CA GLN A 219 -13.04 -23.94 -17.33
C GLN A 219 -13.20 -25.43 -16.98
N LYS A 220 -12.24 -26.01 -16.24
CA LYS A 220 -12.30 -27.42 -15.82
C LYS A 220 -13.31 -27.67 -14.71
N SER A 221 -13.43 -26.74 -13.77
CA SER A 221 -14.29 -26.91 -12.58
C SER A 221 -15.75 -26.52 -12.81
N GLY A 222 -16.03 -25.52 -13.65
CA GLY A 222 -17.38 -25.00 -13.90
C GLY A 222 -18.04 -24.29 -12.71
N HIS A 223 -17.33 -24.09 -11.60
CA HIS A 223 -17.89 -23.47 -10.38
C HIS A 223 -17.85 -21.94 -10.36
N PHE A 224 -16.93 -21.35 -11.12
CA PHE A 224 -16.73 -19.91 -11.23
C PHE A 224 -16.18 -19.59 -12.62
N VAL A 225 -16.26 -18.32 -13.01
CA VAL A 225 -15.74 -17.82 -14.29
C VAL A 225 -14.61 -16.84 -14.00
N VAL A 226 -13.47 -17.07 -14.62
CA VAL A 226 -12.40 -16.08 -14.72
C VAL A 226 -12.43 -15.55 -16.16
N PRO A 227 -12.45 -14.22 -16.37
CA PRO A 227 -12.49 -13.63 -17.70
C PRO A 227 -11.23 -13.91 -18.53
#